data_AF-A0A2V7IBR6-F1
#
_entry.id   AF-A0A2V7IBR6-F1
#
_cell.length_a   1.000
_cell.length_b   1.000
_cell.length_c   1.000
_cell.angle_alpha   90.00
_cell.angle_beta   90.00
_cell.angle_gamma   90.00
#
_symmetry.space_group_name_H-M   'P 1'
#
loop_
_entity.id
_entity.type
_entity.pdbx_description
1 polymer ?
#
loop_
_entity_poly.entity_id
_entity_poly.type
_entity_poly.pdbx_seq_one_letter_code
_entity_poly.pdbx_strand_id
1 'polypeptide(L)'
;MTRYRHLLELGWPPDERPFRLADRFLFRLLSRDEDPALLVEFQRPAKADPGLGLWARSMGRQAASAALARAGVHSEDPRLRGAAHRIASDISQYLRSELALKPFKKAHGKTVLEPTALPPTTFAIEMLAFLPAVQRERAGFIERLGHFFSTPAPRRAFSILAGKKLLKPMFELLGDPLRSDAQGHVRDVPFALYWLELLARLGLVRQVPSASRVLARLYNECDDQGIWSPKNLRTPPKATTPLTAHYFPLEGPGKSPAQRQTDVTFRLALIGRIMGLPIDVT
;
A
#
# COMPACT_ATOMS: atom_id res chain seq x y z
N MET A 1 -8.47 -10.47 3.51
CA MET A 1 -7.83 -9.17 3.82
C MET A 1 -8.33 -8.03 2.93
N THR A 2 -8.44 -8.20 1.60
CA THR A 2 -9.03 -7.15 0.72
C THR A 2 -10.46 -6.80 1.09
N ARG A 3 -11.35 -7.79 1.25
CA ARG A 3 -12.75 -7.55 1.68
C ARG A 3 -12.87 -6.87 3.05
N TYR A 4 -12.01 -7.25 4.01
CA TYR A 4 -11.95 -6.62 5.32
C TYR A 4 -11.68 -5.12 5.21
N ARG A 5 -10.63 -4.74 4.46
CA ARG A 5 -10.31 -3.33 4.23
C ARG A 5 -11.40 -2.63 3.43
N HIS A 6 -12.01 -3.29 2.45
CA HIS A 6 -13.09 -2.71 1.66
C HIS A 6 -14.32 -2.37 2.53
N LEU A 7 -14.69 -3.25 3.46
CA LEU A 7 -15.78 -2.94 4.41
C LEU A 7 -15.44 -1.74 5.29
N LEU A 8 -14.19 -1.56 5.70
CA LEU A 8 -13.75 -0.35 6.41
C LEU A 8 -13.88 0.89 5.55
N GLU A 9 -13.51 0.83 4.27
CA GLU A 9 -13.67 1.94 3.33
C GLU A 9 -15.13 2.32 3.08
N LEU A 10 -16.05 1.36 3.17
CA LEU A 10 -17.50 1.58 3.11
C LEU A 10 -18.09 2.07 4.44
N GLY A 11 -17.27 2.27 5.48
CA GLY A 11 -17.72 2.73 6.79
C GLY A 11 -18.43 1.68 7.63
N TRP A 12 -18.27 0.39 7.34
CA TRP A 12 -18.89 -0.67 8.12
C TRP A 12 -18.33 -0.71 9.55
N PRO A 13 -19.16 -0.84 10.60
CA PRO A 13 -18.68 -0.83 11.99
C PRO A 13 -17.69 -1.97 12.30
N PRO A 14 -16.50 -1.70 12.86
CA PRO A 14 -15.45 -2.70 13.07
C PRO A 14 -15.71 -3.66 14.23
N ASP A 15 -16.73 -3.43 15.07
CA ASP A 15 -17.14 -4.29 16.17
C ASP A 15 -18.09 -5.43 15.74
N GLU A 16 -18.59 -5.36 14.51
CA GLU A 16 -19.51 -6.33 13.95
C GLU A 16 -18.91 -7.74 13.79
N ARG A 17 -19.78 -8.75 13.73
CA ARG A 17 -19.38 -10.16 13.67
C ARG A 17 -18.36 -10.48 12.54
N PRO A 18 -18.50 -9.95 11.31
CA PRO A 18 -17.54 -10.22 10.24
C PRO A 18 -16.11 -9.79 10.58
N PHE A 19 -15.95 -8.65 11.26
CA PHE A 19 -14.66 -8.15 11.72
C PHE A 19 -14.08 -9.03 12.81
N ARG A 20 -14.84 -9.34 13.87
CA ARG A 20 -14.38 -10.23 14.95
C ARG A 20 -13.88 -11.59 14.46
N LEU A 21 -14.58 -12.18 13.48
CA LEU A 21 -14.16 -13.45 12.86
C LEU A 21 -12.87 -13.30 12.06
N ALA A 22 -12.75 -12.21 11.29
CA ALA A 22 -11.55 -11.91 10.53
C ALA A 22 -10.36 -11.59 11.45
N ASP A 23 -10.55 -10.78 12.50
CA ASP A 23 -9.51 -10.39 13.44
C ASP A 23 -8.87 -11.62 14.11
N ARG A 24 -9.68 -12.62 14.48
CA ARG A 24 -9.14 -13.90 15.00
C ARG A 24 -8.14 -14.53 14.03
N PHE A 25 -8.46 -14.57 12.74
CA PHE A 25 -7.55 -15.07 11.71
C PHE A 25 -6.33 -14.16 11.51
N LEU A 26 -6.53 -12.84 11.44
CA LEU A 26 -5.45 -11.87 11.25
C LEU A 26 -4.46 -11.87 12.42
N PHE A 27 -4.93 -11.91 13.66
CA PHE A 27 -4.06 -12.01 14.82
C PHE A 27 -3.34 -13.35 14.94
N ARG A 28 -3.95 -14.46 14.48
CA ARG A 28 -3.23 -15.73 14.36
C ARG A 28 -2.03 -15.60 13.41
N LEU A 29 -2.19 -14.92 12.28
CA LEU A 29 -1.06 -14.66 11.36
C LEU A 29 0.07 -13.87 12.02
N LEU A 30 -0.25 -12.88 12.86
CA LEU A 30 0.75 -12.07 13.57
C LEU A 30 1.41 -12.79 14.75
N SER A 31 0.81 -13.88 15.22
CA SER A 31 1.36 -14.71 16.29
C SER A 31 2.46 -15.67 15.78
N ARG A 32 3.03 -16.45 16.70
CA ARG A 32 3.98 -17.54 16.38
C ARG A 32 3.26 -18.83 15.91
N ASP A 33 2.00 -18.72 15.52
CA ASP A 33 1.22 -19.84 14.99
C ASP A 33 1.73 -20.22 13.59
N GLU A 34 2.30 -21.42 13.50
CA GLU A 34 2.88 -21.96 12.28
C GLU A 34 1.92 -22.94 11.55
N ASP A 35 0.65 -23.01 11.96
CA ASP A 35 -0.38 -23.84 11.31
C ASP A 35 -0.38 -23.64 9.77
N PRO A 36 -0.15 -24.70 8.98
CA PRO A 36 -0.13 -24.61 7.52
C PRO A 36 -1.44 -24.09 6.91
N ALA A 37 -2.59 -24.23 7.59
CA ALA A 37 -3.87 -23.70 7.11
C ALA A 37 -3.86 -22.16 7.00
N LEU A 38 -3.00 -21.48 7.75
CA LEU A 38 -2.85 -20.02 7.67
C LEU A 38 -2.23 -19.53 6.35
N LEU A 39 -1.63 -20.44 5.57
CA LEU A 39 -1.10 -20.13 4.23
C LEU A 39 -2.19 -20.11 3.15
N VAL A 40 -3.43 -20.49 3.47
CA VAL A 40 -4.59 -20.48 2.55
C VAL A 40 -4.25 -21.17 1.23
N GLU A 41 -4.23 -20.44 0.11
CA GLU A 41 -3.93 -20.95 -1.23
C GLU A 41 -2.49 -21.46 -1.38
N PHE A 42 -1.57 -21.03 -0.51
CA PHE A 42 -0.18 -21.48 -0.49
C PHE A 42 0.04 -22.72 0.38
N GLN A 43 -0.97 -23.22 1.10
CA GLN A 43 -0.82 -24.39 1.98
C GLN A 43 -0.29 -25.63 1.23
N ARG A 44 -0.91 -26.01 0.11
CA ARG A 44 -0.47 -27.18 -0.66
C ARG A 44 0.88 -26.92 -1.37
N PRO A 45 1.07 -25.79 -2.09
CA PRO A 45 2.36 -25.48 -2.71
C PRO A 45 3.54 -25.41 -1.72
N ALA A 46 3.34 -24.89 -0.52
CA ALA A 46 4.40 -24.73 0.49
C ALA A 46 4.92 -26.07 1.03
N LYS A 47 4.13 -27.15 0.96
CA LYS A 47 4.60 -28.50 1.34
C LYS A 47 5.75 -28.98 0.46
N ALA A 48 5.70 -28.66 -0.83
CA ALA A 48 6.73 -29.04 -1.80
C ALA A 48 7.88 -28.01 -1.89
N ASP A 49 7.67 -26.81 -1.36
CA ASP A 49 8.63 -25.71 -1.40
C ASP A 49 8.55 -24.86 -0.11
N PRO A 50 9.34 -25.21 0.92
CA PRO A 50 9.34 -24.48 2.19
C PRO A 50 9.69 -22.99 2.03
N GLY A 51 10.53 -22.63 1.04
CA GLY A 51 10.90 -21.24 0.76
C GLY A 51 9.71 -20.41 0.27
N LEU A 52 8.82 -21.02 -0.53
CA LEU A 52 7.54 -20.40 -0.89
C LEU A 52 6.64 -20.20 0.33
N GLY A 53 6.61 -21.17 1.25
CA GLY A 53 5.86 -21.06 2.51
C GLY A 53 6.33 -19.88 3.38
N LEU A 54 7.64 -19.71 3.52
CA LEU A 54 8.23 -18.58 4.24
C LEU A 54 7.87 -17.23 3.62
N TRP A 55 7.98 -17.11 2.29
CA TRP A 55 7.57 -15.90 1.56
C TRP A 55 6.08 -15.60 1.76
N ALA A 56 5.21 -16.60 1.57
CA ALA A 56 3.77 -16.43 1.71
C ALA A 56 3.38 -16.03 3.14
N ARG A 57 4.03 -16.60 4.15
CA ARG A 57 3.82 -16.22 5.56
C ARG A 57 4.26 -14.78 5.84
N SER A 58 5.42 -14.38 5.31
CA SER A 58 5.90 -13.00 5.44
C SER A 58 4.92 -12.00 4.82
N MET A 59 4.47 -12.25 3.59
CA MET A 59 3.47 -11.40 2.92
C MET A 59 2.12 -11.41 3.65
N GLY A 60 1.65 -12.57 4.11
CA GLY A 60 0.42 -12.70 4.89
C GLY A 60 0.46 -11.91 6.20
N ARG A 61 1.61 -11.91 6.90
CA ARG A 61 1.83 -11.10 8.12
C ARG A 61 1.80 -9.61 7.82
N GLN A 62 2.46 -9.15 6.76
CA GLN A 62 2.44 -7.74 6.38
C GLN A 62 1.02 -7.30 5.97
N ALA A 63 0.33 -8.11 5.17
CA ALA A 63 -1.04 -7.81 4.74
C ALA A 63 -2.06 -7.84 5.91
N ALA A 64 -1.87 -8.73 6.89
CA ALA A 64 -2.66 -8.74 8.12
C ALA A 64 -2.39 -7.48 8.97
N SER A 65 -1.12 -7.09 9.09
CA SER A 65 -0.73 -5.88 9.81
C SER A 65 -1.33 -4.63 9.17
N ALA A 66 -1.31 -4.53 7.84
CA ALA A 66 -1.94 -3.45 7.10
C ALA A 66 -3.45 -3.38 7.32
N ALA A 67 -4.14 -4.52 7.27
CA ALA A 67 -5.58 -4.58 7.50
C ALA A 67 -5.97 -4.16 8.93
N LEU A 68 -5.28 -4.71 9.94
CA LEU A 68 -5.53 -4.37 11.36
C LEU A 68 -5.16 -2.93 11.68
N ALA A 69 -4.07 -2.40 11.11
CA ALA A 69 -3.69 -1.00 11.24
C ALA A 69 -4.78 -0.07 10.68
N ARG A 70 -5.31 -0.38 9.48
CA ARG A 70 -6.36 0.43 8.85
C ARG A 70 -7.66 0.46 9.67
N ALA A 71 -7.96 -0.61 10.42
CA ALA A 71 -9.13 -0.63 11.31
C ALA A 71 -9.04 0.40 12.45
N GLY A 72 -7.84 0.85 12.81
CA GLY A 72 -7.59 1.87 13.84
C GLY A 72 -7.80 1.39 15.28
N VAL A 73 -8.83 0.59 15.54
CA VAL A 73 -9.20 0.06 16.87
C VAL A 73 -8.15 -0.87 17.50
N HIS A 74 -7.17 -1.34 16.72
CA HIS A 74 -6.14 -2.28 17.16
C HIS A 74 -4.74 -1.66 17.28
N SER A 75 -4.60 -0.33 17.20
CA SER A 75 -3.29 0.35 17.17
C SER A 75 -2.38 0.00 18.35
N GLU A 76 -2.98 -0.25 19.52
CA GLU A 76 -2.27 -0.59 20.76
C GLU A 76 -2.11 -2.10 21.01
N ASP A 77 -2.63 -2.96 20.13
CA ASP A 77 -2.48 -4.41 20.31
C ASP A 77 -0.98 -4.80 20.20
N PRO A 78 -0.42 -5.51 21.20
CA PRO A 78 1.00 -5.80 21.25
C PRO A 78 1.48 -6.68 20.08
N ARG A 79 0.60 -7.48 19.48
CA ARG A 79 0.95 -8.33 18.32
C ARG A 79 1.10 -7.46 17.07
N LEU A 80 0.19 -6.51 16.86
CA LEU A 80 0.28 -5.55 15.76
C LEU A 80 1.50 -4.64 15.92
N ARG A 81 1.68 -4.05 17.11
CA ARG A 81 2.84 -3.21 17.40
C ARG A 81 4.15 -3.98 17.21
N GLY A 82 4.26 -5.17 17.78
CA GLY A 82 5.44 -6.02 17.63
C GLY A 82 5.75 -6.39 16.18
N ALA A 83 4.73 -6.69 15.38
CA ALA A 83 4.87 -6.91 13.94
C ALA A 83 5.34 -5.64 13.22
N ALA A 84 4.75 -4.49 13.52
CA ALA A 84 5.10 -3.22 12.91
C ALA A 84 6.54 -2.81 13.20
N HIS A 85 7.01 -2.93 14.45
CA HIS A 85 8.41 -2.67 14.79
C HIS A 85 9.36 -3.62 14.08
N ARG A 86 9.03 -4.91 13.95
CA ARG A 86 9.88 -5.87 13.23
C ARG A 86 9.99 -5.52 11.75
N ILE A 87 8.85 -5.34 11.08
CA ILE A 87 8.79 -4.97 9.66
C ILE A 87 9.56 -3.66 9.40
N ALA A 88 9.37 -2.64 10.25
CA ALA A 88 10.09 -1.38 10.12
C ALA A 88 11.61 -1.53 10.33
N SER A 89 12.05 -2.41 11.25
CA SER A 89 13.47 -2.70 11.44
C SER A 89 14.07 -3.42 10.23
N ASP A 90 13.39 -4.42 9.68
CA ASP A 90 13.83 -5.16 8.49
C ASP A 90 14.01 -4.22 7.28
N ILE A 91 13.01 -3.37 7.03
CA ILE A 91 13.07 -2.36 5.97
C ILE A 91 14.19 -1.37 6.27
N SER A 92 14.33 -0.89 7.51
CA SER A 92 15.40 0.04 7.86
C SER A 92 16.79 -0.56 7.67
N GLN A 93 16.98 -1.87 7.85
CA GLN A 93 18.23 -2.55 7.55
C GLN A 93 18.48 -2.59 6.04
N TYR A 94 17.46 -2.95 5.26
CA TYR A 94 17.56 -2.94 3.79
C TYR A 94 17.94 -1.55 3.26
N LEU A 95 17.28 -0.48 3.71
CA LEU A 95 17.53 0.90 3.24
C LEU A 95 18.96 1.39 3.52
N ARG A 96 19.64 0.80 4.52
CA ARG A 96 21.04 1.13 4.87
C ARG A 96 22.07 0.22 4.19
N SER A 97 21.61 -0.82 3.51
CA SER A 97 22.47 -1.83 2.90
C SER A 97 22.79 -1.50 1.45
N GLU A 98 23.84 -2.12 0.89
CA GLU A 98 24.14 -2.03 -0.54
C GLU A 98 23.01 -2.60 -1.42
N LEU A 99 22.15 -3.47 -0.88
CA LEU A 99 21.00 -4.03 -1.59
C LEU A 99 19.99 -2.95 -1.98
N ALA A 100 19.93 -1.82 -1.27
CA ALA A 100 19.08 -0.69 -1.69
C ALA A 100 19.55 -0.07 -3.02
N LEU A 101 20.86 -0.11 -3.30
CA LEU A 101 21.45 0.42 -4.54
C LEU A 101 21.54 -0.66 -5.64
N LYS A 102 21.84 -1.91 -5.25
CA LYS A 102 21.99 -3.05 -6.16
C LYS A 102 21.08 -4.21 -5.73
N PRO A 103 19.74 -4.07 -5.86
CA PRO A 103 18.79 -5.05 -5.32
C PRO A 103 18.69 -6.36 -6.11
N PHE A 104 19.40 -6.48 -7.24
CA PHE A 104 19.16 -7.56 -8.19
C PHE A 104 20.34 -8.52 -8.33
N LYS A 105 20.02 -9.79 -8.56
CA LYS A 105 20.97 -10.80 -9.05
C LYS A 105 20.41 -11.59 -10.23
N LYS A 106 21.24 -12.45 -10.82
CA LYS A 106 20.82 -13.44 -11.81
C LYS A 106 20.52 -14.77 -11.13
N ALA A 107 19.35 -15.34 -11.39
CA ALA A 107 18.96 -16.68 -10.96
C ALA A 107 17.96 -17.26 -11.96
N HIS A 108 18.07 -18.56 -12.26
CA HIS A 108 17.18 -19.25 -13.21
C HIS A 108 17.05 -18.53 -14.57
N GLY A 109 18.16 -17.98 -15.08
CA GLY A 109 18.18 -17.20 -16.32
C GLY A 109 17.45 -15.85 -16.29
N LYS A 110 16.84 -15.46 -15.15
CA LYS A 110 16.11 -14.19 -15.00
C LYS A 110 16.83 -13.24 -14.04
N THR A 111 16.48 -11.97 -14.16
CA THR A 111 16.80 -10.99 -13.11
C THR A 111 15.81 -11.16 -11.97
N VAL A 112 16.31 -11.41 -10.78
CA VAL A 112 15.51 -11.58 -9.56
C VAL A 112 15.89 -10.53 -8.53
N LEU A 113 14.93 -10.14 -7.70
CA LEU A 113 15.23 -9.46 -6.44
C LEU A 113 16.06 -10.41 -5.59
N GLU A 114 17.10 -9.89 -4.95
CA GLU A 114 17.91 -10.68 -4.03
C GLU A 114 17.02 -11.24 -2.90
N PRO A 115 16.96 -12.58 -2.65
CA PRO A 115 16.06 -13.15 -1.65
C PRO A 115 16.25 -12.65 -0.23
N THR A 116 17.44 -12.15 0.13
CA THR A 116 17.70 -11.51 1.42
C THR A 116 17.32 -10.03 1.46
N ALA A 117 16.94 -9.42 0.33
CA ALA A 117 16.45 -8.06 0.29
C ALA A 117 15.04 -7.98 0.87
N LEU A 118 14.86 -7.09 1.84
CA LEU A 118 13.57 -6.80 2.48
C LEU A 118 13.17 -5.35 2.19
N PRO A 119 12.89 -5.00 0.91
CA PRO A 119 12.43 -3.66 0.58
C PRO A 119 11.08 -3.36 1.24
N PRO A 120 10.70 -2.07 1.34
CA PRO A 120 9.35 -1.73 1.71
C PRO A 120 8.34 -2.41 0.77
N THR A 121 7.19 -2.79 1.31
CA THR A 121 6.06 -3.25 0.51
C THR A 121 4.89 -2.30 0.65
N THR A 122 3.95 -2.33 -0.30
CA THR A 122 2.70 -1.58 -0.21
C THR A 122 1.96 -1.85 1.10
N PHE A 123 1.96 -3.09 1.60
CA PHE A 123 1.35 -3.43 2.89
C PHE A 123 2.11 -2.83 4.07
N ALA A 124 3.44 -2.86 4.06
CA ALA A 124 4.24 -2.27 5.12
C ALA A 124 4.05 -0.74 5.18
N ILE A 125 4.01 -0.07 4.02
CA ILE A 125 3.77 1.37 3.95
C ILE A 125 2.35 1.71 4.40
N GLU A 126 1.35 0.92 3.99
CA GLU A 126 -0.02 1.07 4.47
C GLU A 126 -0.12 0.90 5.99
N MET A 127 0.47 -0.17 6.55
CA MET A 127 0.53 -0.38 7.99
C MET A 127 1.13 0.83 8.72
N LEU A 128 2.27 1.35 8.25
CA LEU A 128 2.90 2.51 8.86
C LEU A 128 2.03 3.76 8.77
N ALA A 129 1.41 4.01 7.61
CA ALA A 129 0.54 5.16 7.38
C ALA A 129 -0.66 5.21 8.33
N PHE A 130 -1.14 4.05 8.81
CA PHE A 130 -2.26 3.96 9.75
C PHE A 130 -1.84 3.73 11.22
N LEU A 131 -0.53 3.74 11.54
CA LEU A 131 -0.01 3.61 12.90
C LEU A 131 0.81 4.85 13.32
N PRO A 132 0.18 5.99 13.63
CA PRO A 132 0.88 7.24 13.94
C PRO A 132 1.79 7.15 15.17
N ALA A 133 1.49 6.30 16.15
CA ALA A 133 2.39 6.06 17.29
C ALA A 133 3.74 5.47 16.83
N VAL A 134 3.70 4.44 15.97
CA VAL A 134 4.90 3.81 15.41
C VAL A 134 5.67 4.79 14.53
N GLN A 135 4.98 5.67 13.79
CA GLN A 135 5.63 6.73 13.02
C GLN A 135 6.46 7.67 13.91
N ARG A 136 5.89 8.14 15.02
CA ARG A 136 6.59 9.01 15.99
C ARG A 136 7.79 8.32 16.61
N GLU A 137 7.62 7.08 17.06
CA GLU A 137 8.68 6.26 17.65
C GLU A 137 9.81 5.95 16.65
N ARG A 138 9.53 6.05 15.35
CA ARG A 138 10.47 5.75 14.26
C ARG A 138 10.66 6.93 13.30
N ALA A 139 10.61 8.16 13.78
CA ALA A 139 10.67 9.37 12.95
C ALA A 139 11.86 9.38 11.96
N GLY A 140 13.08 9.11 12.43
CA GLY A 140 14.25 9.05 11.55
C GLY A 140 14.24 7.90 10.52
N PHE A 141 13.41 6.87 10.73
CA PHE A 141 13.16 5.86 9.71
C PHE A 141 12.15 6.34 8.66
N ILE A 142 11.12 7.09 9.06
CA ILE A 142 10.16 7.72 8.14
C ILE A 142 10.87 8.72 7.22
N GLU A 143 11.80 9.51 7.74
CA GLU A 143 12.64 10.42 6.94
C GLU A 143 13.46 9.67 5.88
N ARG A 144 14.12 8.57 6.26
CA ARG A 144 14.85 7.71 5.30
C ARG A 144 13.92 7.09 4.25
N LEU A 145 12.69 6.71 4.61
CA LEU A 145 11.69 6.28 3.63
C LEU A 145 11.34 7.40 2.66
N GLY A 146 11.19 8.63 3.13
CA GLY A 146 11.01 9.82 2.30
C GLY A 146 12.12 9.97 1.26
N HIS A 147 13.38 9.90 1.70
CA HIS A 147 14.53 9.91 0.78
C HIS A 147 14.51 8.75 -0.21
N PHE A 148 14.19 7.54 0.23
CA PHE A 148 14.09 6.38 -0.65
C PHE A 148 13.01 6.56 -1.73
N PHE A 149 11.86 7.10 -1.38
CA PHE A 149 10.78 7.42 -2.32
C PHE A 149 11.00 8.72 -3.10
N SER A 150 12.01 9.53 -2.80
CA SER A 150 12.35 10.68 -3.65
C SER A 150 12.89 10.24 -5.03
N THR A 151 13.35 8.98 -5.13
CA THR A 151 13.87 8.39 -6.37
C THR A 151 12.84 7.47 -7.01
N PRO A 152 12.56 7.58 -8.33
CA PRO A 152 11.63 6.69 -9.02
C PRO A 152 12.05 5.22 -8.95
N ALA A 153 11.07 4.33 -8.84
CA ALA A 153 11.33 2.89 -8.90
C ALA A 153 11.95 2.49 -10.25
N PRO A 154 12.88 1.50 -10.27
CA PRO A 154 13.54 1.04 -11.48
C PRO A 154 12.53 0.50 -12.50
N ARG A 155 12.78 0.82 -13.79
CA ARG A 155 11.97 0.30 -14.91
C ARG A 155 12.32 -1.14 -15.29
N ARG A 156 13.45 -1.65 -14.79
CA ARG A 156 13.94 -3.00 -15.07
C ARG A 156 12.93 -4.03 -14.59
N ALA A 157 12.51 -4.94 -15.49
CA ALA A 157 11.69 -6.08 -15.11
C ALA A 157 12.49 -7.05 -14.23
N PHE A 158 11.86 -7.53 -13.16
CA PHE A 158 12.43 -8.50 -12.24
C PHE A 158 11.36 -9.48 -11.74
N SER A 159 11.80 -10.54 -11.07
CA SER A 159 10.93 -11.51 -10.40
C SER A 159 11.31 -11.67 -8.94
N ILE A 160 10.35 -12.10 -8.12
CA ILE A 160 10.60 -12.52 -6.74
C ILE A 160 10.92 -14.01 -6.75
N LEU A 161 12.06 -14.39 -6.19
CA LEU A 161 12.43 -15.80 -6.02
C LEU A 161 11.94 -16.27 -4.64
N ALA A 162 10.79 -16.95 -4.62
CA ALA A 162 10.19 -17.51 -3.42
C ALA A 162 10.44 -19.02 -3.40
N GLY A 163 11.48 -19.45 -2.69
CA GLY A 163 11.97 -20.82 -2.75
C GLY A 163 12.48 -21.15 -4.15
N LYS A 164 11.85 -22.11 -4.82
CA LYS A 164 12.16 -22.49 -6.21
C LYS A 164 11.26 -21.75 -7.23
N LYS A 165 10.24 -21.03 -6.78
CA LYS A 165 9.27 -20.36 -7.67
C LYS A 165 9.67 -18.92 -7.97
N LEU A 166 9.46 -18.53 -9.23
CA LEU A 166 9.57 -17.15 -9.69
C LEU A 166 8.17 -16.53 -9.74
N LEU A 167 7.95 -15.50 -8.92
CA LEU A 167 6.69 -14.76 -8.83
C LEU A 167 6.84 -13.39 -9.49
N LYS A 168 5.74 -12.86 -10.03
CA LYS A 168 5.67 -11.48 -10.49
C LYS A 168 5.70 -10.56 -9.26
N PRO A 169 6.57 -9.54 -9.21
CA PRO A 169 6.56 -8.57 -8.12
C PRO A 169 5.24 -7.81 -8.16
N MET A 170 4.60 -7.70 -7.00
CA MET A 170 3.29 -7.06 -6.87
C MET A 170 3.25 -6.07 -5.71
N PHE A 171 4.01 -6.35 -4.64
CA PHE A 171 3.93 -5.57 -3.40
C PHE A 171 5.20 -4.78 -3.12
N GLU A 172 6.33 -5.24 -3.66
CA GLU A 172 7.67 -4.74 -3.38
C GLU A 172 7.90 -3.35 -4.01
N LEU A 173 8.43 -2.42 -3.22
CA LEU A 173 8.71 -1.04 -3.61
C LEU A 173 10.22 -0.81 -3.63
N LEU A 174 10.74 -0.46 -4.81
CA LEU A 174 12.18 -0.23 -5.04
C LEU A 174 12.48 1.25 -5.31
N GLY A 175 11.72 2.14 -4.67
CA GLY A 175 11.66 3.57 -4.93
C GLY A 175 10.20 4.00 -5.06
N ASP A 176 9.96 5.21 -5.56
CA ASP A 176 8.60 5.70 -5.79
C ASP A 176 7.90 4.94 -6.92
N PRO A 177 6.76 4.27 -6.63
CA PRO A 177 6.00 3.53 -7.62
C PRO A 177 5.17 4.44 -8.54
N LEU A 178 5.04 5.73 -8.26
CA LEU A 178 4.17 6.64 -9.00
C LEU A 178 4.75 6.95 -10.39
N ARG A 179 4.14 6.37 -11.41
CA ARG A 179 4.54 6.59 -12.81
C ARG A 179 3.71 7.71 -13.42
N SER A 180 4.21 8.94 -13.33
CA SER A 180 3.65 10.10 -14.03
C SER A 180 4.49 10.51 -15.23
N ASP A 181 3.89 11.24 -16.17
CA ASP A 181 4.65 12.03 -17.13
C ASP A 181 5.17 13.35 -16.49
N ALA A 182 5.78 14.20 -17.31
CA ALA A 182 6.33 15.49 -16.87
C ALA A 182 5.25 16.49 -16.42
N GLN A 183 4.02 16.33 -16.88
CA GLN A 183 2.86 17.16 -16.56
C GLN A 183 2.06 16.62 -15.36
N GLY A 184 2.45 15.46 -14.82
CA GLY A 184 1.79 14.83 -13.69
C GLY A 184 0.62 13.92 -14.07
N HIS A 185 0.40 13.62 -15.36
CA HIS A 185 -0.63 12.66 -15.74
C HIS A 185 -0.22 11.25 -15.35
N VAL A 186 -1.18 10.50 -14.82
CA VAL A 186 -1.01 9.10 -14.43
C VAL A 186 -1.99 8.23 -15.21
N ARG A 187 -1.57 7.01 -15.55
CA ARG A 187 -2.45 6.03 -16.22
C ARG A 187 -3.39 5.30 -15.26
N ASP A 188 -3.00 5.21 -13.99
CA ASP A 188 -3.75 4.52 -12.94
C ASP A 188 -4.06 5.51 -11.81
N VAL A 189 -5.11 6.30 -12.00
CA VAL A 189 -5.58 7.28 -11.01
C VAL A 189 -5.93 6.61 -9.67
N PRO A 190 -6.61 5.43 -9.63
CA PRO A 190 -6.87 4.74 -8.37
C PRO A 190 -5.61 4.42 -7.56
N PHE A 191 -4.56 3.89 -8.21
CA PHE A 191 -3.29 3.65 -7.55
C PHE A 191 -2.60 4.94 -7.12
N ALA A 192 -2.66 6.00 -7.94
CA ALA A 192 -2.08 7.29 -7.59
C ALA A 192 -2.73 7.88 -6.33
N LEU A 193 -4.06 7.91 -6.24
CA LEU A 193 -4.79 8.39 -5.06
C LEU A 193 -4.44 7.57 -3.82
N TYR A 194 -4.44 6.24 -3.95
CA TYR A 194 -4.06 5.35 -2.86
C TYR A 194 -2.65 5.66 -2.35
N TRP A 195 -1.67 5.78 -3.25
CA TRP A 195 -0.29 6.10 -2.89
C TRP A 195 -0.15 7.49 -2.27
N LEU A 196 -0.84 8.50 -2.82
CA LEU A 196 -0.85 9.87 -2.29
C LEU A 196 -1.44 9.92 -0.88
N GLU A 197 -2.51 9.17 -0.60
CA GLU A 197 -3.05 9.07 0.76
C GLU A 197 -2.05 8.46 1.74
N LEU A 198 -1.37 7.37 1.35
CA LEU A 198 -0.34 6.78 2.21
C LEU A 198 0.79 7.77 2.48
N LEU A 199 1.27 8.48 1.46
CA LEU A 199 2.30 9.51 1.64
C LEU A 199 1.81 10.70 2.47
N ALA A 200 0.54 11.10 2.33
CA ALA A 200 -0.05 12.19 3.11
C ALA A 200 -0.08 11.83 4.60
N ARG A 201 -0.54 10.61 4.93
CA ARG A 201 -0.57 10.09 6.30
C ARG A 201 0.82 9.93 6.93
N LEU A 202 1.84 9.71 6.11
CA LEU A 202 3.23 9.63 6.54
C LEU A 202 3.94 11.00 6.58
N GLY A 203 3.28 12.07 6.10
CA GLY A 203 3.91 13.40 6.00
C GLY A 203 4.97 13.52 4.89
N LEU A 204 4.92 12.66 3.87
CA LEU A 204 5.98 12.52 2.86
C LEU A 204 5.65 13.15 1.49
N VAL A 205 4.42 13.64 1.26
CA VAL A 205 3.99 14.16 -0.06
C VAL A 205 4.93 15.22 -0.62
N ARG A 206 5.39 16.16 0.22
CA ARG A 206 6.30 17.25 -0.20
C ARG A 206 7.73 16.77 -0.48
N GLN A 207 8.14 15.65 0.11
CA GLN A 207 9.49 15.08 -0.08
C GLN A 207 9.59 14.24 -1.37
N VAL A 208 8.45 13.75 -1.87
CA VAL A 208 8.38 12.90 -3.06
C VAL A 208 7.96 13.76 -4.26
N PRO A 209 8.86 14.09 -5.21
CA PRO A 209 8.57 15.08 -6.25
C PRO A 209 7.41 14.69 -7.18
N SER A 210 7.31 13.41 -7.52
CA SER A 210 6.20 12.88 -8.32
C SER A 210 4.86 13.01 -7.59
N ALA A 211 4.81 12.76 -6.28
CA ALA A 211 3.61 12.87 -5.47
C ALA A 211 3.09 14.29 -5.46
N SER A 212 3.95 15.27 -5.18
CA SER A 212 3.58 16.70 -5.23
C SER A 212 3.08 17.11 -6.62
N ARG A 213 3.74 16.67 -7.69
CA ARG A 213 3.34 16.97 -9.08
C ARG A 213 1.99 16.37 -9.45
N VAL A 214 1.78 15.09 -9.16
CA VAL A 214 0.53 14.38 -9.48
C VAL A 214 -0.62 14.94 -8.65
N LEU A 215 -0.40 15.23 -7.37
CA LEU A 215 -1.42 15.83 -6.51
C LEU A 215 -1.83 17.21 -7.03
N ALA A 216 -0.87 18.08 -7.37
CA ALA A 216 -1.15 19.38 -7.96
C ALA A 216 -1.92 19.24 -9.28
N ARG A 217 -1.56 18.26 -10.11
CA ARG A 217 -2.28 17.98 -11.36
C ARG A 217 -3.73 17.57 -11.11
N LEU A 218 -3.98 16.67 -10.16
CA LEU A 218 -5.34 16.22 -9.82
C LEU A 218 -6.19 17.36 -9.26
N TYR A 219 -5.63 18.25 -8.43
CA TYR A 219 -6.35 19.44 -7.96
C TYR A 219 -6.64 20.44 -9.08
N ASN A 220 -5.72 20.61 -10.05
CA ASN A 220 -5.96 21.46 -11.23
C ASN A 220 -7.05 20.90 -12.17
N GLU A 221 -7.46 19.65 -11.97
CA GLU A 221 -8.59 19.05 -12.69
C GLU A 221 -9.90 19.18 -11.91
N CYS A 222 -9.89 19.78 -10.73
CA CYS A 222 -11.12 20.10 -10.01
C CYS A 222 -11.76 21.37 -10.59
N ASP A 223 -13.09 21.43 -10.55
CA ASP A 223 -13.84 22.65 -10.87
C ASP A 223 -13.89 23.63 -9.69
N ASP A 224 -14.60 24.74 -9.86
CA ASP A 224 -14.73 25.80 -8.85
C ASP A 224 -15.47 25.35 -7.58
N GLN A 225 -16.06 24.15 -7.57
CA GLN A 225 -16.70 23.52 -6.40
C GLN A 225 -15.81 22.44 -5.77
N GLY A 226 -14.56 22.29 -6.25
CA GLY A 226 -13.65 21.25 -5.78
C GLY A 226 -13.99 19.84 -6.27
N ILE A 227 -14.92 19.70 -7.23
CA ILE A 227 -15.28 18.40 -7.80
C ILE A 227 -14.27 18.04 -8.90
N TRP A 228 -13.69 16.84 -8.82
CA TRP A 228 -12.75 16.39 -9.83
C TRP A 228 -13.46 16.20 -11.18
N SER A 229 -13.07 16.99 -12.18
CA SER A 229 -13.74 17.13 -13.47
C SER A 229 -12.72 17.28 -14.61
N PRO A 230 -11.90 16.25 -14.88
CA PRO A 230 -10.89 16.33 -15.93
C PRO A 230 -11.56 16.45 -17.31
N LYS A 231 -10.89 17.18 -18.21
CA LYS A 231 -11.36 17.33 -19.59
C LYS A 231 -11.57 15.95 -20.23
N ASN A 232 -12.73 15.76 -20.87
CA ASN A 232 -13.10 14.53 -21.59
C ASN A 232 -13.30 13.27 -20.73
N LEU A 233 -13.80 13.38 -19.49
CA LEU A 233 -14.15 12.22 -18.65
C LEU A 233 -15.32 11.39 -19.24
N ARG A 234 -15.01 10.37 -20.03
CA ARG A 234 -16.01 9.48 -20.65
C ARG A 234 -16.32 8.23 -19.83
N THR A 235 -15.38 7.77 -19.03
CA THR A 235 -15.47 6.54 -18.25
C THR A 235 -14.86 6.76 -16.86
N PRO A 236 -15.31 6.02 -15.82
CA PRO A 236 -14.65 6.08 -14.53
C PRO A 236 -13.17 5.65 -14.67
N PRO A 237 -12.28 6.18 -13.82
CA PRO A 237 -10.89 5.74 -13.79
C PRO A 237 -10.77 4.23 -13.58
N LYS A 238 -9.82 3.60 -14.27
CA LYS A 238 -9.62 2.14 -14.20
C LYS A 238 -8.35 1.81 -13.43
N ALA A 239 -8.48 0.99 -12.39
CA ALA A 239 -7.34 0.40 -11.70
C ALA A 239 -6.64 -0.62 -12.63
N THR A 240 -5.32 -0.58 -12.69
CA THR A 240 -4.50 -1.51 -13.47
C THR A 240 -3.86 -2.60 -12.59
N THR A 241 -4.05 -2.49 -11.28
CA THR A 241 -3.50 -3.38 -10.26
C THR A 241 -4.59 -3.84 -9.28
N PRO A 242 -4.56 -5.10 -8.80
CA PRO A 242 -5.51 -5.57 -7.78
C PRO A 242 -5.24 -4.96 -6.38
N LEU A 243 -4.11 -4.26 -6.19
CA LEU A 243 -3.73 -3.68 -4.90
C LEU A 243 -4.80 -2.74 -4.34
N THR A 244 -5.43 -1.96 -5.21
CA THR A 244 -6.43 -0.95 -4.84
C THR A 244 -7.85 -1.48 -4.85
N ALA A 245 -8.08 -2.78 -5.05
CA ALA A 245 -9.44 -3.35 -5.11
C ALA A 245 -10.24 -3.21 -3.81
N HIS A 246 -9.59 -2.91 -2.68
CA HIS A 246 -10.27 -2.57 -1.44
C HIS A 246 -10.65 -1.08 -1.35
N TYR A 247 -9.94 -0.24 -2.08
CA TYR A 247 -9.93 1.22 -1.99
C TYR A 247 -10.76 1.88 -3.10
N PHE A 248 -10.85 1.25 -4.27
CA PHE A 248 -11.48 1.82 -5.46
C PHE A 248 -12.00 0.72 -6.41
N PRO A 249 -13.19 0.88 -7.01
CA PRO A 249 -14.18 1.91 -6.68
C PRO A 249 -14.90 1.59 -5.35
N LEU A 250 -15.36 2.62 -4.64
CA LEU A 250 -16.30 2.51 -3.52
C LEU A 250 -17.73 2.70 -4.00
N GLU A 251 -17.94 3.64 -4.91
CA GLU A 251 -19.23 3.85 -5.56
C GLU A 251 -19.68 2.57 -6.30
N GLY A 252 -20.98 2.29 -6.22
CA GLY A 252 -21.60 1.14 -6.88
C GLY A 252 -21.56 1.23 -8.42
N PRO A 253 -21.97 0.15 -9.12
CA PRO A 253 -22.01 0.16 -10.58
C PRO A 253 -22.97 1.25 -11.08
N GLY A 254 -22.50 2.06 -12.03
CA GLY A 254 -23.30 3.14 -12.58
C GLY A 254 -22.61 3.89 -13.73
N LYS A 255 -23.35 4.83 -14.34
CA LYS A 255 -22.92 5.53 -15.56
C LYS A 255 -23.09 7.04 -15.50
N SER A 256 -23.65 7.60 -14.42
CA SER A 256 -23.85 9.04 -14.32
C SER A 256 -22.50 9.77 -14.28
N PRO A 257 -22.45 11.05 -14.71
CA PRO A 257 -21.24 11.86 -14.57
C PRO A 257 -20.73 11.89 -13.13
N ALA A 258 -21.62 12.14 -12.16
CA ALA A 258 -21.29 12.16 -10.74
C ALA A 258 -20.57 10.87 -10.29
N GLN A 259 -21.08 9.70 -10.66
CA GLN A 259 -20.47 8.42 -10.29
C GLN A 259 -19.04 8.23 -10.83
N ARG A 260 -18.67 8.91 -11.92
CA ARG A 260 -17.28 8.86 -12.45
C ARG A 260 -16.33 9.75 -11.67
N GLN A 261 -16.86 10.69 -10.89
CA GLN A 261 -16.13 11.76 -10.20
C GLN A 261 -16.09 11.52 -8.69
N THR A 262 -17.15 10.94 -8.10
CA THR A 262 -17.37 10.80 -6.65
C THR A 262 -16.15 10.26 -5.92
N ASP A 263 -15.67 9.08 -6.30
CA ASP A 263 -14.56 8.44 -5.60
C ASP A 263 -13.28 9.28 -5.64
N VAL A 264 -12.93 9.82 -6.82
CA VAL A 264 -11.71 10.64 -6.95
C VAL A 264 -11.84 11.92 -6.14
N THR A 265 -12.99 12.59 -6.21
CA THR A 265 -13.29 13.81 -5.45
C THR A 265 -13.19 13.55 -3.95
N PHE A 266 -13.82 12.48 -3.47
CA PHE A 266 -13.77 12.06 -2.07
C PHE A 266 -12.33 11.79 -1.61
N ARG A 267 -11.54 11.05 -2.41
CA ARG A 267 -10.13 10.78 -2.07
C ARG A 267 -9.28 12.05 -2.04
N LEU A 268 -9.46 12.97 -2.99
CA LEU A 268 -8.73 14.24 -3.00
C LEU A 268 -9.10 15.10 -1.79
N ALA A 269 -10.38 15.16 -1.41
CA ALA A 269 -10.81 15.85 -0.20
C ALA A 269 -10.20 15.21 1.06
N LEU A 270 -10.19 13.87 1.16
CA LEU A 270 -9.57 13.14 2.27
C LEU A 270 -8.05 13.42 2.36
N ILE A 271 -7.35 13.35 1.23
CA ILE A 271 -5.90 13.66 1.17
C ILE A 271 -5.66 15.10 1.61
N GLY A 272 -6.46 16.05 1.12
CA GLY A 272 -6.39 17.46 1.52
C GLY A 272 -6.58 17.64 3.02
N ARG A 273 -7.62 17.00 3.59
CA ARG A 273 -7.88 17.00 5.04
C ARG A 273 -6.69 16.49 5.85
N ILE A 274 -6.11 15.36 5.43
CA ILE A 274 -4.94 14.75 6.09
C ILE A 274 -3.73 15.68 6.04
N MET A 275 -3.56 16.40 4.94
CA MET A 275 -2.49 17.38 4.76
C MET A 275 -2.75 18.73 5.45
N GLY A 276 -3.90 18.91 6.10
CA GLY A 276 -4.30 20.16 6.74
C GLY A 276 -4.66 21.27 5.76
N LEU A 277 -5.05 20.94 4.52
CA LEU A 277 -5.59 21.92 3.57
C LEU A 277 -7.03 22.30 3.99
N PRO A 278 -7.43 23.58 3.84
CA PRO A 278 -8.80 23.99 4.09
C PRO A 278 -9.75 23.25 3.12
N ILE A 279 -10.89 22.81 3.63
CA ILE A 279 -11.97 22.24 2.83
C ILE A 279 -13.16 23.19 3.02
N ASP A 280 -13.45 23.98 1.99
CA ASP A 280 -14.62 24.85 1.98
C ASP A 280 -15.84 23.98 1.69
N VAL A 281 -16.70 23.82 2.69
CA VAL A 281 -18.02 23.20 2.53
C VAL A 281 -19.01 24.36 2.48
N THR A 282 -19.30 24.83 1.27
CA THR A 282 -20.40 25.78 1.02
C THR A 282 -21.74 25.07 0.97
#